data_AF-A0A933VGS8-F1
#
_entry.id   AF-A0A933VGS8-F1
#
_cell.length_a   1.000
_cell.length_b   1.000
_cell.length_c   1.000
_cell.angle_alpha   90.00
_cell.angle_beta   90.00
_cell.angle_gamma   90.00
#
_symmetry.space_group_name_H-M   'P 1'
#
loop_
_entity.id
_entity.type
_entity.pdbx_description
1 polymer ?
#
loop_
_entity_poly.entity_id
_entity_poly.type
_entity_poly.pdbx_seq_one_letter_code
_entity_poly.pdbx_strand_id
1 'polypeptide(L)'
;MLTTFQRLARVATDEFSDIVTRVAWVGGTPSNPNKLRLLMRDESFMDVWLSDDGDYAYHWEQRRQSGKIYRWDNALIIRTSVHFPIICTMETTIRLSQVI
;
A
#
# COMPACT_ATOMS: atom_id res chain seq x y z
N MET A 1 4.89 -5.86 13.14
CA MET A 1 3.73 -5.32 12.40
C MET A 1 3.66 -3.78 12.41
N LEU A 2 3.26 -3.12 13.51
CA LEU A 2 3.04 -1.65 13.54
C LEU A 2 4.25 -0.82 13.11
N THR A 3 5.46 -1.17 13.56
CA THR A 3 6.70 -0.47 13.19
C THR A 3 7.00 -0.52 11.70
N THR A 4 6.74 -1.66 11.05
CA THR A 4 6.86 -1.82 9.60
C THR A 4 5.88 -0.93 8.87
N PHE A 5 4.62 -0.94 9.31
CA PHE A 5 3.58 -0.08 8.76
C PHE A 5 3.89 1.41 8.93
N GLN A 6 4.45 1.83 10.06
CA GLN A 6 4.90 3.22 10.26
C GLN A 6 6.02 3.61 9.30
N ARG A 7 6.98 2.71 9.03
CA ARG A 7 8.04 2.97 8.04
C ARG A 7 7.48 3.09 6.63
N LEU A 8 6.57 2.19 6.23
CA LEU A 8 5.92 2.25 4.93
C LEU A 8 5.08 3.51 4.76
N ALA A 9 4.33 3.89 5.81
CA ALA A 9 3.57 5.13 5.83
C ALA A 9 4.47 6.33 5.61
N ARG A 10 5.62 6.39 6.31
CA ARG A 10 6.59 7.48 6.15
C ARG A 10 7.14 7.55 4.74
N VAL A 11 7.56 6.44 4.15
CA VAL A 11 8.05 6.40 2.76
C VAL A 11 6.95 6.89 1.81
N ALA A 12 5.73 6.38 1.96
CA ALA A 12 4.60 6.78 1.12
C ALA A 12 4.28 8.28 1.23
N THR A 13 4.34 8.86 2.43
CA THR A 13 4.05 10.29 2.63
C THR A 13 5.22 11.20 2.25
N ASP A 14 6.47 10.75 2.42
CA ASP A 14 7.65 11.57 2.17
C ASP A 14 8.02 11.56 0.68
N GLU A 15 8.03 10.38 0.05
CA GLU A 15 8.48 10.20 -1.35
C GLU A 15 7.35 10.36 -2.37
N PHE A 16 6.09 10.10 -1.98
CA PHE A 16 4.93 10.11 -2.89
C PHE A 16 3.84 11.07 -2.42
N SER A 17 4.21 12.18 -1.76
CA SER A 17 3.28 13.20 -1.22
C SER A 17 2.38 13.85 -2.29
N ASP A 18 2.80 13.82 -3.55
CA ASP A 18 2.05 14.30 -4.71
C ASP A 18 0.87 13.37 -5.04
N ILE A 19 0.96 12.08 -4.71
CA ILE A 19 -0.11 11.10 -4.91
C ILE A 19 -0.85 10.76 -3.61
N VAL A 20 -0.12 10.37 -2.56
CA VAL A 20 -0.66 9.88 -1.29
C VAL A 20 -1.05 11.07 -0.42
N THR A 21 -2.34 11.21 -0.16
CA THR A 21 -2.88 12.32 0.64
C THR A 21 -2.98 11.98 2.11
N ARG A 22 -3.23 10.71 2.43
CA ARG A 22 -3.49 10.29 3.81
C ARG A 22 -3.19 8.82 4.02
N VAL A 23 -2.85 8.52 5.27
CA VAL A 23 -2.61 7.17 5.77
C VAL A 23 -3.63 6.83 6.85
N ALA A 24 -4.09 5.57 6.88
CA ALA A 24 -4.98 5.06 7.91
C ALA A 24 -4.60 3.63 8.32
N TRP A 25 -4.83 3.33 9.60
CA TRP A 25 -4.71 1.98 10.15
C TRP A 25 -6.10 1.32 10.13
N VAL A 26 -6.22 0.14 9.53
CA VAL A 26 -7.52 -0.52 9.28
C VAL A 26 -7.57 -1.90 9.94
N GLY A 27 -8.63 -2.12 10.73
CA GLY A 27 -8.85 -3.36 11.47
C GLY A 27 -7.87 -3.55 12.64
N GLY A 28 -8.07 -4.62 13.43
CA GLY A 28 -7.22 -4.93 14.58
C GLY A 28 -7.37 -3.94 15.74
N THR A 29 -6.28 -3.64 16.43
CA THR A 29 -6.21 -2.63 17.51
C THR A 29 -5.30 -1.46 17.10
N PRO A 30 -5.37 -0.29 17.76
CA PRO A 30 -4.47 0.83 17.45
C PRO A 30 -2.97 0.48 17.55
N SER A 31 -2.62 -0.49 18.40
CA SER A 31 -1.25 -0.98 18.56
C SER A 31 -0.89 -2.15 17.64
N ASN A 32 -1.88 -2.81 17.04
CA ASN A 32 -1.70 -3.92 16.12
C ASN A 32 -2.78 -3.90 15.04
N PRO A 33 -2.66 -2.98 14.06
CA PRO A 33 -3.63 -2.89 12.99
C PRO A 33 -3.45 -4.05 12.01
N ASN A 34 -4.55 -4.49 11.42
CA ASN A 34 -4.51 -5.59 10.46
C ASN A 34 -3.93 -5.13 9.12
N LYS A 35 -4.19 -3.88 8.73
CA LYS A 35 -3.81 -3.33 7.42
C LYS A 35 -3.40 -1.87 7.51
N LEU A 36 -2.54 -1.47 6.58
CA LEU A 36 -2.19 -0.09 6.29
C LEU A 36 -2.95 0.35 5.04
N ARG A 37 -3.75 1.40 5.14
CA ARG A 37 -4.45 2.02 4.01
C ARG A 37 -3.79 3.33 3.60
N LEU A 38 -3.46 3.44 2.32
CA LEU A 38 -3.00 4.67 1.70
C LEU A 38 -4.15 5.23 0.86
N LEU A 39 -4.56 6.46 1.16
CA LEU A 39 -5.54 7.20 0.37
C LEU A 39 -4.80 8.07 -0.64
N MET A 40 -5.28 8.05 -1.87
CA MET A 40 -4.70 8.79 -2.98
C MET A 40 -5.55 10.04 -3.28
N ARG A 41 -4.98 11.02 -4.00
CA ARG A 41 -5.68 12.26 -4.39
C ARG A 41 -6.98 12.04 -5.16
N ASP A 42 -7.03 10.97 -5.93
CA ASP A 42 -8.16 10.63 -6.79
C ASP A 42 -9.34 10.00 -6.01
N GLU A 43 -9.22 9.83 -4.69
CA GLU A 43 -10.13 9.09 -3.80
C GLU A 43 -10.06 7.56 -3.90
N SER A 44 -9.08 7.00 -4.63
CA SER A 44 -8.77 5.58 -4.57
C SER A 44 -7.97 5.29 -3.31
N PHE A 45 -7.92 4.01 -2.93
CA PHE A 45 -7.10 3.60 -1.80
C PHE A 45 -6.42 2.27 -2.04
N MET A 46 -5.23 2.13 -1.47
CA MET A 46 -4.49 0.89 -1.46
C MET A 46 -4.35 0.38 -0.03
N ASP A 47 -4.79 -0.86 0.19
CA ASP A 47 -4.56 -1.59 1.42
C ASP A 47 -3.33 -2.48 1.29
N VAL A 48 -2.44 -2.36 2.27
CA VAL A 48 -1.28 -3.23 2.48
C VAL A 48 -1.58 -4.12 3.67
N TRP A 49 -1.51 -5.43 3.46
CA TRP A 49 -1.59 -6.44 4.51
C TRP A 49 -0.24 -7.14 4.65
N LEU A 50 0.13 -7.45 5.89
CA LEU A 50 1.36 -8.16 6.24
C LEU A 50 1.00 -9.27 7.24
N SER A 51 1.58 -10.45 7.09
CA SER A 51 1.55 -11.52 8.09
C SER A 51 2.74 -11.38 9.04
N ASP A 52 2.65 -12.01 10.21
CA ASP A 52 3.78 -12.10 11.15
C ASP A 52 4.92 -12.95 10.58
N ASP A 53 4.63 -13.86 9.65
CA ASP A 53 5.59 -14.72 8.94
C ASP A 53 6.29 -14.01 7.75
N GLY A 54 5.92 -12.75 7.48
CA GLY A 54 6.51 -11.92 6.44
C GLY A 54 5.83 -12.03 5.07
N ASP A 55 4.70 -12.72 4.96
CA ASP A 55 3.86 -12.68 3.77
C ASP A 55 3.18 -11.33 3.64
N TYR A 56 2.85 -10.95 2.41
CA TYR A 56 2.21 -9.67 2.15
C TYR A 56 1.23 -9.75 0.99
N ALA A 57 0.26 -8.84 1.02
CA ALA A 57 -0.70 -8.65 -0.05
C ALA A 57 -1.05 -7.17 -0.21
N TYR A 58 -1.33 -6.77 -1.45
CA TYR A 58 -1.83 -5.43 -1.77
C TYR A 58 -3.19 -5.51 -2.44
N HIS A 59 -4.07 -4.60 -2.06
CA HIS A 59 -5.37 -4.42 -2.67
C HIS A 59 -5.57 -2.95 -3.03
N TRP A 60 -5.69 -2.65 -4.32
CA TRP A 60 -6.01 -1.31 -4.79
C TRP A 60 -7.45 -1.24 -5.29
N GLU A 61 -8.24 -0.38 -4.66
CA GLU A 61 -9.61 -0.11 -5.03
C GLU A 61 -9.72 1.24 -5.74
N GLN A 62 -10.05 1.20 -7.04
CA GLN A 62 -10.31 2.38 -7.88
C GLN A 62 -11.78 2.49 -8.30
N ARG A 63 -12.70 1.85 -7.56
CA ARG A 63 -14.10 1.75 -8.00
C ARG A 63 -14.75 3.10 -8.29
N ARG A 64 -14.38 4.16 -7.56
CA ARG A 64 -14.89 5.52 -7.79
C ARG A 64 -14.40 6.18 -9.08
N GLN A 65 -13.20 5.85 -9.57
CA GLN A 65 -12.65 6.45 -10.80
C GLN A 65 -12.91 5.61 -12.04
N SER A 66 -12.62 4.31 -11.96
CA SER A 66 -12.56 3.43 -13.13
C SER A 66 -13.43 2.17 -13.00
N GLY A 67 -14.05 1.95 -11.84
CA GLY A 67 -14.77 0.72 -11.53
C GLY A 67 -13.87 -0.50 -11.28
N LYS A 68 -12.54 -0.34 -11.34
CA LYS A 68 -11.58 -1.45 -11.29
C LYS A 68 -11.12 -1.77 -9.87
N ILE A 69 -10.73 -3.02 -9.68
CA ILE A 69 -10.09 -3.53 -8.47
C ILE A 69 -8.86 -4.31 -8.90
N TYR A 70 -7.72 -3.95 -8.32
CA TYR A 70 -6.47 -4.66 -8.54
C TYR A 70 -6.08 -5.38 -7.24
N ARG A 71 -5.73 -6.66 -7.36
CA ARG A 71 -5.26 -7.47 -6.24
C ARG A 71 -3.94 -8.09 -6.63
N TRP A 72 -2.97 -7.95 -5.74
CA TRP A 72 -1.67 -8.59 -5.89
C TRP A 72 -1.38 -9.35 -4.61
N ASP A 73 -1.63 -10.66 -4.67
CA ASP A 73 -1.33 -11.59 -3.59
C ASP A 73 0.06 -12.18 -3.83
N ASN A 74 0.93 -12.12 -2.82
CA ASN A 74 2.16 -12.90 -2.73
C ASN A 74 3.11 -12.75 -3.94
N ALA A 75 3.85 -11.63 -4.03
CA ALA A 75 4.97 -11.56 -4.96
C ALA A 75 6.06 -12.56 -4.49
N LEU A 76 6.00 -13.76 -5.04
CA LEU A 76 7.11 -14.71 -5.03
C LEU A 76 8.33 -14.02 -5.63
N ILE A 77 9.34 -13.76 -4.78
CA ILE A 77 10.77 -14.05 -4.96
C ILE A 77 11.64 -13.07 -4.14
N ILE A 78 12.44 -13.69 -3.24
CA ILE A 78 13.52 -13.18 -2.38
C ILE A 78 13.10 -12.58 -1.03
N ARG A 79 13.30 -13.42 0.01
CA ARG A 79 13.16 -13.17 1.46
C ARG A 79 14.10 -12.11 2.05
N THR A 80 14.64 -11.21 1.24
CA THR A 80 15.50 -10.12 1.71
C THR A 80 15.01 -8.83 1.10
N SER A 81 14.45 -7.96 1.95
CA SER A 81 14.01 -6.60 1.64
C SER A 81 12.58 -6.46 1.11
N VAL A 82 11.61 -6.58 2.03
CA VAL A 82 10.21 -6.14 1.88
C VAL A 82 10.11 -4.67 1.40
N HIS A 83 11.17 -3.86 1.56
CA HIS A 83 11.25 -2.48 1.07
C HIS A 83 11.20 -2.34 -0.45
N PHE A 84 11.86 -3.22 -1.21
CA PHE A 84 12.12 -2.99 -2.64
C PHE A 84 10.91 -3.27 -3.56
N PRO A 85 10.15 -4.38 -3.39
CA PRO A 85 9.00 -4.63 -4.26
C PRO A 85 7.82 -3.69 -3.96
N ILE A 86 7.65 -3.23 -2.71
CA ILE A 86 6.59 -2.28 -2.35
C ILE A 86 6.75 -0.97 -3.10
N ILE A 87 7.95 -0.40 -3.08
CA ILE A 87 8.24 0.90 -3.71
C ILE A 87 8.15 0.78 -5.24
N CYS A 88 8.68 -0.29 -5.83
CA CYS A 88 8.67 -0.47 -7.29
C CYS A 88 7.25 -0.76 -7.85
N THR A 89 6.42 -1.52 -7.11
CA THR A 89 5.01 -1.71 -7.45
C THR A 89 4.22 -0.44 -7.22
N MET A 90 4.44 0.28 -6.10
CA MET A 90 3.86 1.62 -5.89
C MET A 90 4.18 2.53 -7.07
N GLU A 91 5.44 2.64 -7.48
CA GLU A 91 5.84 3.51 -8.58
C GLU A 91 5.15 3.13 -9.89
N THR A 92 5.09 1.84 -10.24
CA THR A 92 4.44 1.39 -11.48
C THR A 92 2.92 1.57 -11.43
N THR A 93 2.30 1.16 -10.33
CA THR A 93 0.85 1.20 -10.11
C THR A 93 0.35 2.64 -10.00
N ILE A 94 1.07 3.50 -9.28
CA ILE A 94 0.74 4.91 -9.10
C ILE A 94 1.05 5.74 -10.35
N ARG A 95 2.18 5.52 -11.04
CA ARG A 95 2.44 6.26 -12.29
C ARG A 95 1.42 5.91 -13.38
N LEU A 96 0.88 4.68 -13.39
CA LEU A 96 -0.19 4.29 -14.31
C LEU A 96 -1.53 5.02 -14.05
N SER A 97 -1.82 5.51 -12.84
CA SER A 97 -3.02 6.33 -12.59
C SER A 97 -2.87 7.80 -13.04
N GLN A 98 -1.65 8.27 -13.32
CA GLN A 98 -1.43 9.62 -13.87
C GLN A 98 -1.53 9.68 -15.41
N VAL A 99 -1.67 8.53 -16.08
CA VAL A 99 -1.67 8.43 -17.56
C VAL A 99 -3.07 8.16 -18.13
N ILE A 100 -4.10 8.07 -17.28
CA ILE A 100 -5.51 7.86 -17.68
C ILE A 100 -6.32 9.12 -17.42
#